data_AF-A0A919NJD1-F1
#
_entry.id   AF-A0A919NJD1-F1
#
_cell.length_a   1.000
_cell.length_b   1.000
_cell.length_c   1.000
_cell.angle_alpha   90.00
_cell.angle_beta   90.00
_cell.angle_gamma   90.00
#
_symmetry.space_group_name_H-M   'P 1'
#
loop_
_entity.id
_entity.type
_entity.pdbx_description
1 polymer ?
#
loop_
_entity_poly.entity_id
_entity_poly.type
_entity_poly.pdbx_seq_one_letter_code
_entity_poly.pdbx_strand_id
1 'polypeptide(L)'
;MRVTQPKPRVEPLDPPMVPFAVAGLVGFAVAALVVWLADGPDSWLQTCVAGFLVGIPGLITMLIHDRNRKRRRAITHAEFREL
;
A
#
# COMPACT_ATOMS: atom_id res chain seq x y z
N MET A 1 1.22 43.79 -19.96
CA MET A 1 1.88 43.07 -18.84
C MET A 1 1.66 41.57 -19.05
N ARG A 2 2.72 40.79 -19.38
CA ARG A 2 2.62 39.32 -19.44
C ARG A 2 2.76 38.78 -18.03
N VAL A 3 1.70 38.15 -17.52
CA VAL A 3 1.70 37.45 -16.24
C VAL A 3 2.47 36.14 -16.41
N THR A 4 3.77 36.14 -16.09
CA THR A 4 4.57 34.92 -15.99
C THR A 4 4.40 34.33 -14.59
N GLN A 5 3.23 33.74 -14.32
CA GLN A 5 3.05 32.96 -13.09
C GLN A 5 3.78 31.61 -13.28
N PRO A 6 4.71 31.24 -12.38
CA PRO A 6 5.33 29.93 -12.44
C PRO A 6 4.26 28.84 -12.29
N LYS A 7 4.33 27.81 -13.14
CA LYS A 7 3.36 26.70 -13.13
C LYS A 7 3.32 26.06 -11.73
N PRO A 8 2.13 25.88 -11.11
CA PRO A 8 2.01 25.18 -9.84
C PRO A 8 2.63 23.78 -9.93
N ARG A 9 3.51 23.45 -8.98
CA ARG A 9 4.10 22.10 -8.89
C ARG A 9 2.98 21.11 -8.60
N VAL A 10 2.78 20.15 -9.51
CA VAL A 10 1.81 19.07 -9.28
C VAL A 10 2.42 18.13 -8.24
N GLU A 11 1.77 18.01 -7.09
CA GLU A 11 2.17 17.04 -6.09
C GLU A 11 1.83 15.63 -6.60
N PRO A 12 2.77 14.67 -6.59
CA PRO A 12 2.50 13.31 -7.04
C PRO A 12 1.32 12.68 -6.28
N LEU A 13 0.50 11.92 -6.99
CA LEU A 13 -0.54 11.10 -6.36
C LEU A 13 0.15 10.02 -5.53
N ASP A 14 0.11 10.19 -4.21
CA ASP A 14 0.58 9.23 -3.24
C ASP A 14 -0.67 8.75 -2.48
N PRO A 15 -1.33 7.64 -2.87
CA PRO A 15 -2.49 7.06 -2.18
C PRO A 15 -2.06 6.12 -1.05
N PRO A 16 -2.85 5.91 0.02
CA PRO A 16 -2.43 5.03 1.13
C PRO A 16 -2.18 3.64 0.57
N MET A 17 -0.95 3.13 0.71
CA MET A 17 -0.53 1.89 0.04
C MET A 17 -0.91 0.65 0.84
N VAL A 18 -1.02 0.76 2.18
CA VAL A 18 -1.35 -0.35 3.08
C VAL A 18 -2.64 -1.12 2.69
N PRO A 19 -3.76 -0.48 2.29
CA PRO A 19 -4.97 -1.19 1.88
C PRO A 19 -4.75 -2.18 0.72
N PHE A 20 -3.89 -1.82 -0.25
CA PHE A 20 -3.60 -2.69 -1.40
C PHE A 20 -2.79 -3.92 -0.99
N ALA A 21 -1.77 -3.75 -0.13
CA ALA A 21 -1.04 -4.89 0.42
C ALA A 21 -1.93 -5.82 1.25
N VAL A 22 -2.80 -5.24 2.09
CA VAL A 22 -3.75 -6.03 2.90
C VAL A 22 -4.70 -6.81 1.99
N ALA A 23 -5.24 -6.19 0.93
CA ALA A 23 -6.11 -6.88 -0.02
C ALA A 23 -5.41 -8.08 -0.68
N GLY A 24 -4.14 -7.93 -1.08
CA GLY A 24 -3.35 -9.03 -1.63
C GLY A 24 -3.14 -10.18 -0.64
N LEU A 25 -2.75 -9.86 0.61
CA LEU A 25 -2.58 -10.86 1.67
C LEU A 25 -3.88 -11.60 2.00
N VAL A 26 -4.98 -10.87 2.14
CA VAL A 26 -6.31 -11.46 2.38
C VAL A 26 -6.72 -12.33 1.20
N GLY A 27 -6.48 -11.88 -0.03
CA GLY A 27 -6.75 -12.66 -1.24
C GLY A 27 -6.04 -14.02 -1.22
N PHE A 28 -4.75 -14.05 -0.88
CA PHE A 28 -4.00 -15.31 -0.76
C PHE A 28 -4.48 -16.19 0.40
N ALA A 29 -4.80 -15.60 1.55
CA ALA A 29 -5.33 -16.35 2.69
C ALA A 29 -6.68 -17.00 2.37
N VAL A 30 -7.57 -16.26 1.72
CA VAL A 30 -8.88 -16.77 1.27
C VAL A 30 -8.70 -17.84 0.20
N ALA A 31 -7.82 -17.62 -0.79
CA ALA A 31 -7.54 -18.62 -1.82
C ALA A 31 -6.97 -19.92 -1.21
N ALA A 32 -6.03 -19.83 -0.28
CA ALA A 32 -5.50 -20.99 0.43
C ALA A 32 -6.61 -21.77 1.16
N LEU A 33 -7.49 -21.05 1.85
CA LEU A 33 -8.62 -21.65 2.57
C LEU A 33 -9.59 -22.37 1.61
N VAL A 34 -9.91 -21.75 0.47
CA VAL A 34 -10.78 -22.35 -0.55
C VAL A 34 -10.15 -23.60 -1.15
N VAL A 35 -8.86 -23.55 -1.51
CA VAL A 35 -8.13 -24.69 -2.07
C VAL A 35 -8.11 -25.85 -1.07
N TRP A 36 -7.83 -25.55 0.21
CA TRP A 36 -7.79 -26.57 1.26
C TRP A 36 -9.15 -27.21 1.52
N LEU A 37 -10.22 -26.41 1.62
CA LEU A 37 -11.58 -26.93 1.85
C LEU A 37 -12.12 -27.76 0.68
N ALA A 38 -11.61 -27.53 -0.54
CA ALA A 38 -12.03 -28.23 -1.74
C ALA A 38 -11.18 -29.47 -2.06
N ASP A 39 -10.24 -29.88 -1.18
CA ASP A 39 -9.23 -30.92 -1.47
C ASP A 39 -8.49 -30.64 -2.81
N GLY A 40 -8.21 -29.36 -3.05
CA GLY A 40 -7.52 -28.91 -4.26
C GLY A 40 -6.04 -29.29 -4.28
N PRO A 41 -5.35 -29.11 -5.43
CA PRO A 41 -3.98 -29.58 -5.56
C PRO A 41 -3.00 -28.86 -4.62
N ASP A 42 -2.07 -29.61 -4.01
CA ASP A 42 -1.05 -29.10 -3.09
C ASP A 42 -0.22 -27.96 -3.69
N SER A 43 0.05 -27.99 -5.00
CA SER A 43 0.82 -26.94 -5.68
C SER A 43 0.12 -25.57 -5.61
N TRP A 44 -1.22 -25.54 -5.69
CA TRP A 44 -1.99 -24.32 -5.55
C TRP A 44 -2.01 -23.83 -4.10
N LEU A 45 -2.15 -24.75 -3.13
CA LEU A 45 -2.08 -24.41 -1.72
C LEU A 45 -0.70 -23.83 -1.36
N GLN A 46 0.38 -24.48 -1.79
CA GLN A 46 1.75 -24.01 -1.63
C GLN A 46 1.96 -22.64 -2.27
N THR A 47 1.41 -22.40 -3.46
CA THR A 47 1.48 -21.09 -4.12
C THR A 47 0.77 -20.01 -3.28
N CYS A 48 -0.41 -20.32 -2.74
CA CYS A 48 -1.15 -19.36 -1.92
C CYS A 48 -0.41 -19.05 -0.61
N VAL A 49 0.12 -20.08 0.05
CA VAL A 49 0.92 -19.94 1.27
C VAL A 49 2.20 -19.16 0.99
N ALA A 50 2.92 -19.48 -0.09
CA ALA A 50 4.11 -18.75 -0.49
C ALA A 50 3.80 -17.28 -0.75
N GLY A 51 2.73 -16.98 -1.51
CA GLY A 51 2.25 -15.63 -1.78
C GLY A 51 1.91 -14.85 -0.50
N PHE A 52 1.25 -15.50 0.47
CA PHE A 52 0.97 -14.92 1.77
C PHE A 52 2.26 -14.60 2.54
N LEU A 53 3.18 -15.56 2.64
CA LEU A 53 4.43 -15.39 3.40
C LEU A 53 5.34 -14.32 2.80
N VAL A 54 5.52 -14.29 1.48
CA VAL A 54 6.33 -13.26 0.81
C VAL A 54 5.63 -11.91 0.75
N GLY A 55 4.29 -11.88 0.88
CA GLY A 55 3.50 -10.67 0.99
C GLY A 55 3.72 -9.90 2.31
N ILE A 56 4.09 -10.57 3.39
CA ILE A 56 4.34 -9.95 4.71
C ILE A 56 5.46 -8.90 4.63
N PRO A 57 6.66 -9.21 4.10
CA PRO A 57 7.68 -8.19 3.84
C PRO A 57 7.16 -6.98 3.04
N GLY A 58 6.36 -7.21 2.00
CA GLY A 58 5.75 -6.14 1.19
C GLY A 58 4.77 -5.27 1.99
N LEU A 59 3.96 -5.86 2.87
CA LEU A 59 3.08 -5.11 3.77
C LEU A 59 3.89 -4.27 4.75
N ILE A 60 4.98 -4.81 5.31
CA ILE A 60 5.85 -4.08 6.23
C ILE A 60 6.45 -2.85 5.54
N THR A 61 6.95 -3.00 4.31
CA THR A 61 7.51 -1.85 3.57
C THR A 61 6.44 -0.79 3.28
N MET A 62 5.22 -1.18 2.92
CA MET A 62 4.11 -0.24 2.72
C MET A 62 3.68 0.46 4.01
N LEU A 63 3.70 -0.23 5.17
CA LEU A 63 3.40 0.39 6.46
C LEU A 63 4.43 1.47 6.82
N ILE A 64 5.71 1.18 6.60
CA ILE A 64 6.80 2.14 6.81
C ILE A 64 6.69 3.31 5.84
N HIS A 65 6.37 3.02 4.57
CA HIS A 65 6.15 4.03 3.54
C HIS A 65 5.02 4.99 3.92
N ASP A 66 3.85 4.46 4.29
CA ASP A 66 2.68 5.25 4.69
C ASP A 66 2.94 6.04 5.98
N ARG A 67 3.71 5.51 6.93
CA ARG A 67 4.16 6.24 8.14
C ARG A 67 5.04 7.43 7.78
N ASN A 68 6.04 7.22 6.93
CA ASN A 68 6.94 8.28 6.47
C ASN A 68 6.18 9.34 5.66
N ARG A 69 5.24 8.91 4.82
CA ARG A 69 4.33 9.81 4.11
C ARG A 69 3.49 10.66 5.06
N LYS A 70 2.83 10.07 6.06
CA LYS A 70 2.05 10.81 7.05
C LYS A 70 2.91 11.84 7.78
N ARG A 71 4.15 11.47 8.15
CA ARG A 71 5.12 12.39 8.78
C ARG A 71 5.51 13.55 7.86
N ARG A 72 5.77 13.31 6.58
CA ARG A 72 6.09 14.38 5.60
C ARG A 72 4.93 15.37 5.45
N ARG A 73 3.69 14.88 5.33
CA ARG A 73 2.50 15.75 5.23
C ARG A 73 2.29 16.62 6.47
N ALA A 74 2.55 16.08 7.66
CA ALA A 74 2.46 16.87 8.89
C ALA A 74 3.46 18.04 8.93
N ILE A 75 4.65 17.86 8.35
CA ILE A 75 5.69 18.90 8.27
C ILE A 75 5.32 19.96 7.22
N THR A 76 4.83 19.54 6.04
CA THR A 76 4.48 20.47 4.94
C THR A 76 3.22 21.29 5.22
N HIS A 77 2.25 20.78 6.00
CA HIS A 77 1.03 21.53 6.35
C HIS A 77 1.16 22.37 7.63
N ALA A 78 2.29 22.34 8.33
CA ALA A 78 2.51 23.15 9.52
C ALA A 78 2.47 24.66 9.20
N GLU A 79 2.87 25.08 7.99
CA GLU A 79 2.81 26.48 7.53
C GLU A 79 1.39 27.06 7.45
N PHE A 80 0.33 26.23 7.45
CA PHE A 80 -1.06 26.71 7.39
C PHE A 80 -1.78 26.71 8.74
N ARG A 81 -1.08 26.43 9.84
CA ARG A 81 -1.68 26.34 11.18
C ARG A 81 -1.64 27.67 11.96
N GLU A 82 -0.98 28.70 11.42
CA GLU A 82 -0.80 30.03 12.05
C GLU A 82 -1.45 31.19 11.28
N LEU A 83 -2.35 30.91 10.32
CA LEU A 83 -3.26 31.90 9.72
C LEU A 83 -4.68 31.68 10.23
#